data_AF-A0A920SU40-F1
#
_entry.id   AF-A0A920SU40-F1
#
_cell.length_a   1.000
_cell.length_b   1.000
_cell.length_c   1.000
_cell.angle_alpha   90.00
_cell.angle_beta   90.00
_cell.angle_gamma   90.00
#
_symmetry.space_group_name_H-M   'P 1'
#
loop_
_entity.id
_entity.type
_entity.pdbx_description
1 polymer ?
#
loop_
_entity_poly.entity_id
_entity_poly.type
_entity_poly.pdbx_seq_one_letter_code
_entity_poly.pdbx_strand_id
1 'polypeptide(L)'
;MQKALVRSIRGFEAAEITQAGYAIEYDYFDPRDLRPSLETRLIEGLYFAGQINGTTGYEEAAGQGLIAGLNAARQARAQAPWSPRRDEAYIGVMIDDLVTRGVSEPYRMFTSRAEYRLQLREDNADLRLTETGRQLGLVDEHRWQRFSHKRMALTCERQRLHDSWVRPNTPAACSAERILGQP
;
A
#
# COMPACT_ATOMS: atom_id res chain seq x y z
N MET A 1 -23.57 30.38 -7.23
CA MET A 1 -23.95 29.01 -6.81
C MET A 1 -23.08 28.50 -5.66
N GLN A 2 -21.76 28.34 -5.83
CA GLN A 2 -20.86 27.79 -4.79
C GLN A 2 -20.87 28.58 -3.46
N LYS A 3 -20.79 29.91 -3.50
CA LYS A 3 -20.81 30.75 -2.28
C LYS A 3 -22.10 30.60 -1.46
N ALA A 4 -23.25 30.50 -2.13
CA ALA A 4 -24.53 30.28 -1.46
C ALA A 4 -24.62 28.89 -0.83
N LEU A 5 -24.10 27.87 -1.51
CA LEU A 5 -24.01 26.50 -0.99
C LEU A 5 -23.07 26.41 0.22
N VAL A 6 -21.88 27.02 0.16
CA VAL A 6 -20.92 27.00 1.28
C VAL A 6 -21.52 27.69 2.50
N ARG A 7 -22.22 28.82 2.32
CA ARG A 7 -22.83 29.58 3.42
C ARG A 7 -24.08 28.96 4.02
N SER A 8 -24.69 27.97 3.38
CA SER A 8 -25.81 27.23 3.97
C SER A 8 -25.36 26.17 4.97
N ILE A 9 -24.05 25.86 5.04
CA ILE A 9 -23.47 24.95 6.02
C ILE A 9 -23.37 25.66 7.37
N ARG A 10 -23.93 25.05 8.42
CA ARG A 10 -23.88 25.59 9.78
C ARG A 10 -22.44 25.89 10.21
N GLY A 11 -22.19 27.13 10.64
CA GLY A 11 -20.88 27.62 11.03
C GLY A 11 -20.10 28.32 9.91
N PHE A 12 -20.57 28.28 8.66
CA PHE A 12 -19.95 28.92 7.50
C PHE A 12 -20.79 30.09 6.94
N GLU A 13 -21.74 30.62 7.71
CA GLU A 13 -22.68 31.66 7.26
C GLU A 13 -21.96 32.92 6.72
N ALA A 14 -20.80 33.25 7.29
CA ALA A 14 -19.95 34.37 6.88
C ALA A 14 -18.69 33.95 6.09
N ALA A 15 -18.58 32.68 5.69
CA ALA A 15 -17.38 32.18 4.99
C ALA A 15 -17.15 32.93 3.66
N GLU A 16 -15.88 33.20 3.35
CA GLU A 16 -15.43 33.78 2.10
C GLU A 16 -14.59 32.75 1.32
N ILE A 17 -14.86 32.63 0.02
CA ILE A 17 -14.18 31.68 -0.85
C ILE A 17 -12.88 32.33 -1.34
N THR A 18 -11.73 31.78 -0.95
CA THR A 18 -10.40 32.22 -1.42
C THR A 18 -10.07 31.71 -2.82
N GLN A 19 -10.52 30.50 -3.14
CA GLN A 19 -10.37 29.87 -4.46
C GLN A 19 -11.66 29.12 -4.82
N ALA A 20 -12.17 29.35 -6.03
CA ALA A 20 -13.37 28.68 -6.49
C ALA A 20 -13.11 27.19 -6.76
N GLY A 21 -14.09 26.33 -6.47
CA GLY A 21 -14.02 24.92 -6.86
C GLY A 21 -14.18 24.79 -8.37
N TYR A 22 -13.42 23.88 -8.98
CA TYR A 22 -13.47 23.61 -10.42
C TYR A 22 -13.23 22.12 -10.68
N ALA A 23 -13.60 21.67 -11.88
CA ALA A 23 -13.32 20.32 -12.36
C ALA A 23 -12.33 20.41 -13.52
N ILE A 24 -11.56 19.35 -13.72
CA ILE A 24 -10.58 19.26 -14.80
C ILE A 24 -10.77 17.92 -15.51
N GLU A 25 -10.68 17.96 -16.82
CA GLU A 25 -10.62 16.77 -17.68
C GLU A 25 -9.19 16.61 -18.19
N TYR A 26 -8.71 15.38 -18.17
CA TYR A 26 -7.40 15.02 -18.67
C TYR A 26 -7.51 13.74 -19.48
N ASP A 27 -6.74 13.67 -20.55
CA ASP A 27 -6.52 12.43 -21.27
C ASP A 27 -5.61 11.49 -20.47
N TYR A 28 -5.84 10.19 -20.59
CA TYR A 28 -5.00 9.15 -20.02
C TYR A 28 -4.85 8.02 -21.03
N PHE A 29 -3.79 7.22 -20.89
CA PHE A 29 -3.60 6.02 -21.70
C PHE A 29 -4.22 4.82 -21.01
N ASP A 30 -4.83 3.94 -21.79
CA ASP A 30 -5.41 2.71 -21.26
C ASP A 30 -4.32 1.83 -20.62
N PRO A 31 -4.37 1.59 -19.30
CA PRO A 31 -3.32 0.83 -18.63
C PRO A 31 -3.30 -0.66 -19.03
N ARG A 32 -4.30 -1.16 -19.77
CA ARG A 32 -4.31 -2.52 -20.34
C ARG A 32 -3.20 -2.73 -21.39
N ASP A 33 -2.68 -1.63 -21.96
CA ASP A 33 -1.53 -1.64 -22.87
C ASP A 33 -0.18 -1.71 -22.12
N LEU A 34 -0.19 -1.85 -20.79
CA LEU A 34 0.99 -2.07 -19.98
C LEU A 34 1.18 -3.56 -19.64
N ARG A 35 2.43 -3.93 -19.40
CA ARG A 35 2.79 -5.17 -18.69
C ARG A 35 2.60 -4.93 -17.18
N PRO A 36 2.49 -5.99 -16.35
CA PRO A 36 2.47 -5.83 -14.88
C PRO A 36 3.70 -5.07 -14.33
N SER A 37 4.82 -5.06 -15.06
CA SER A 37 6.01 -4.26 -14.75
C SER A 37 5.83 -2.75 -14.95
N LEU A 38 4.67 -2.32 -15.45
CA LEU A 38 4.34 -0.96 -15.92
C LEU A 38 5.11 -0.52 -17.18
N GLU A 39 5.81 -1.44 -17.83
CA GLU A 39 6.41 -1.23 -19.14
C GLU A 39 5.31 -1.26 -20.21
N THR A 40 5.36 -0.35 -21.18
CA THR A 40 4.41 -0.36 -22.29
C THR A 40 4.62 -1.61 -23.16
N ARG A 41 3.55 -2.17 -23.70
CA ARG A 41 3.63 -3.32 -24.63
C ARG A 41 4.12 -2.91 -26.02
N LEU A 42 3.92 -1.64 -26.39
CA LEU A 42 4.22 -1.08 -27.71
C LEU A 42 5.69 -0.63 -27.83
N ILE A 43 6.25 -0.05 -26.77
CA ILE A 43 7.60 0.53 -26.77
C ILE A 43 8.38 -0.09 -25.61
N GLU A 44 9.37 -0.92 -25.94
CA GLU A 44 10.29 -1.48 -24.96
C GLU A 44 11.10 -0.37 -24.26
N GLY A 45 11.25 -0.45 -22.95
CA GLY A 45 11.97 0.55 -22.16
C GLY A 45 11.18 1.81 -21.81
N LEU A 46 9.94 1.95 -22.28
CA LEU A 46 9.03 3.01 -21.87
C LEU A 46 8.12 2.53 -20.74
N TYR A 47 8.04 3.30 -19.65
CA TYR A 47 7.24 2.96 -18.46
C TYR A 47 6.27 4.09 -18.14
N PHE A 48 5.03 3.75 -17.79
CA PHE A 48 4.01 4.71 -17.37
C PHE A 48 3.61 4.51 -15.90
N ALA A 49 3.48 5.61 -15.16
CA ALA A 49 3.08 5.59 -13.76
C ALA A 49 2.30 6.85 -13.37
N GLY A 50 1.26 6.66 -12.56
CA GLY A 50 0.47 7.76 -11.98
C GLY A 50 -0.75 8.14 -12.81
N GLN A 51 -1.03 9.44 -12.92
CA GLN A 51 -2.28 9.91 -13.51
C GLN A 51 -2.41 9.56 -15.01
N ILE A 52 -1.28 9.41 -15.70
CA ILE A 52 -1.22 8.94 -17.09
C ILE A 52 -1.89 7.56 -17.29
N ASN A 53 -1.99 6.75 -16.22
CA ASN A 53 -2.63 5.44 -16.22
C ASN A 53 -4.10 5.47 -15.72
N GLY A 54 -4.71 6.65 -15.60
CA GLY A 54 -6.10 6.80 -15.13
C GLY A 54 -6.28 6.71 -13.60
N THR A 55 -5.21 6.94 -12.83
CA THR A 55 -5.26 7.03 -11.36
C THR A 55 -5.28 8.49 -10.90
N THR A 56 -5.85 8.81 -9.73
CA THR A 56 -5.94 10.22 -9.26
C THR A 56 -5.39 10.46 -7.87
N GLY A 57 -5.17 9.42 -7.07
CA GLY A 57 -4.58 9.57 -5.74
C GLY A 57 -3.04 9.61 -5.78
N TYR A 58 -2.48 10.33 -4.81
CA TYR A 58 -1.02 10.50 -4.69
C TYR A 58 -0.34 9.17 -4.34
N GLU A 59 -0.99 8.38 -3.51
CA GLU A 59 -0.51 7.08 -3.03
C GLU A 59 -0.47 6.06 -4.17
N GLU A 60 -1.49 6.02 -5.02
CA GLU A 60 -1.54 5.19 -6.22
C GLU A 60 -0.42 5.58 -7.19
N ALA A 61 -0.22 6.89 -7.41
CA ALA A 61 0.83 7.38 -8.29
C ALA A 61 2.24 7.08 -7.74
N ALA A 62 2.46 7.25 -6.43
CA ALA A 62 3.72 6.92 -5.79
C ALA A 62 4.01 5.42 -5.85
N GLY A 63 3.00 4.57 -5.62
CA GLY A 63 3.12 3.12 -5.73
C GLY A 63 3.51 2.67 -7.14
N GLN A 64 2.85 3.22 -8.16
CA GLN A 64 3.21 2.96 -9.56
C GLN A 64 4.61 3.47 -9.89
N GLY A 65 4.95 4.69 -9.46
CA GLY A 65 6.25 5.30 -9.73
C GLY A 65 7.41 4.48 -9.14
N LEU A 66 7.22 3.92 -7.94
CA LEU A 66 8.20 3.03 -7.32
C LEU A 66 8.45 1.78 -8.19
N ILE A 67 7.40 1.14 -8.68
CA ILE A 67 7.51 -0.09 -9.49
C ILE A 67 8.08 0.20 -10.88
N ALA A 68 7.57 1.24 -11.55
CA ALA A 68 8.06 1.67 -12.86
C ALA A 68 9.54 2.06 -12.80
N GLY A 69 9.93 2.88 -11.81
CA GLY A 69 11.32 3.31 -11.62
C GLY A 69 12.25 2.15 -11.28
N LEU A 70 11.81 1.23 -10.41
CA LEU A 70 12.55 0.00 -10.13
C LEU A 70 12.78 -0.82 -11.41
N ASN A 71 11.74 -1.04 -12.22
CA ASN A 71 11.86 -1.88 -13.40
C ASN A 71 12.68 -1.23 -14.51
N ALA A 72 12.55 0.08 -14.71
CA ALA A 72 13.44 0.83 -15.60
C ALA A 72 14.92 0.67 -15.19
N ALA A 73 15.22 0.80 -13.90
CA ALA A 73 16.59 0.60 -13.39
C ALA A 73 17.08 -0.85 -13.54
N ARG A 74 16.20 -1.84 -13.39
CA ARG A 74 16.51 -3.26 -13.59
C ARG A 74 16.78 -3.59 -15.06
N GLN A 75 15.98 -3.06 -15.98
CA GLN A 75 16.20 -3.23 -17.42
C GLN A 75 17.53 -2.61 -17.86
N ALA A 76 17.87 -1.42 -17.36
CA ALA A 76 19.17 -0.79 -17.61
C ALA A 76 20.36 -1.65 -17.13
N ARG A 77 20.12 -2.57 -16.20
CA ARG A 77 21.10 -3.55 -15.67
C ARG A 77 20.92 -4.96 -16.28
N ALA A 78 20.11 -5.10 -17.33
CA ALA A 78 19.76 -6.39 -17.94
C ALA A 78 19.19 -7.41 -16.94
N GLN A 79 18.44 -6.94 -15.95
CA GLN A 79 17.79 -7.76 -14.93
C GLN A 79 16.30 -7.93 -15.26
N ALA A 80 15.74 -9.10 -14.92
CA ALA A 80 14.31 -9.35 -15.08
C ALA A 80 13.47 -8.36 -14.25
N PRO A 81 12.32 -7.89 -14.76
CA PRO A 81 11.44 -6.99 -14.02
C PRO A 81 10.85 -7.68 -12.79
N TRP A 82 10.39 -6.87 -11.84
CA TRP A 82 9.71 -7.33 -10.63
C TRP A 82 8.40 -6.56 -10.42
N SER A 83 7.38 -7.25 -9.93
CA SER A 83 6.14 -6.63 -9.48
C SER A 83 5.57 -7.48 -8.34
N PRO A 84 5.05 -6.86 -7.28
CA PRO A 84 4.46 -7.60 -6.18
C PRO A 84 3.18 -8.29 -6.65
N ARG A 85 2.91 -9.49 -6.14
CA ARG A 85 1.66 -10.18 -6.41
C ARG A 85 0.48 -9.55 -5.65
N ARG A 86 -0.73 -9.86 -6.10
CA ARG A 86 -1.98 -9.40 -5.45
C ARG A 86 -2.09 -9.83 -3.98
N ASP A 87 -1.58 -11.00 -3.63
CA ASP A 87 -1.60 -11.54 -2.27
C ASP A 87 -0.43 -11.08 -1.40
N GLU A 88 0.54 -10.36 -1.99
CA GLU A 88 1.71 -9.83 -1.28
C GLU A 88 1.52 -8.38 -0.87
N ALA A 89 0.87 -7.55 -1.71
CA ALA A 89 0.70 -6.12 -1.45
C ALA A 89 -0.46 -5.47 -2.21
N TYR A 90 -1.02 -4.41 -1.62
CA TYR A 90 -1.99 -3.53 -2.29
C TYR A 90 -1.45 -2.87 -3.57
N ILE A 91 -0.13 -2.61 -3.66
CA ILE A 91 0.49 -2.16 -4.92
C ILE A 91 0.29 -3.20 -6.03
N GLY A 92 0.41 -4.49 -5.70
CA GLY A 92 0.18 -5.58 -6.64
C GLY A 92 -1.29 -5.70 -7.04
N VAL A 93 -2.22 -5.54 -6.09
CA VAL A 93 -3.66 -5.48 -6.36
C VAL A 93 -3.99 -4.34 -7.33
N MET A 94 -3.48 -3.14 -7.06
CA MET A 94 -3.69 -1.96 -7.90
C MET A 94 -3.17 -2.17 -9.32
N ILE A 95 -1.91 -2.59 -9.46
CA ILE A 95 -1.29 -2.78 -10.78
C ILE A 95 -2.05 -3.85 -11.57
N ASP A 96 -2.39 -4.98 -10.94
CA ASP A 96 -3.11 -6.06 -11.60
C ASP A 96 -4.53 -5.64 -12.02
N ASP A 97 -5.25 -4.90 -11.17
CA ASP A 97 -6.55 -4.33 -11.53
C ASP A 97 -6.44 -3.40 -12.74
N LEU A 98 -5.44 -2.49 -12.75
CA LEU A 98 -5.23 -1.54 -13.84
C LEU A 98 -4.94 -2.25 -15.17
N VAL A 99 -3.97 -3.17 -15.20
CA VAL A 99 -3.55 -3.84 -16.44
C VAL A 99 -4.55 -4.89 -16.93
N THR A 100 -5.39 -5.44 -16.05
CA THR A 100 -6.36 -6.48 -16.41
C THR A 100 -7.72 -5.90 -16.76
N ARG A 101 -8.21 -4.94 -15.98
CA ARG A 101 -9.57 -4.40 -16.09
C ARG A 101 -9.62 -3.04 -16.75
N GLY A 102 -8.50 -2.32 -16.81
CA GLY A 102 -8.49 -0.91 -17.21
C GLY A 102 -9.16 -0.03 -16.15
N VAL A 103 -9.54 1.17 -16.55
CA VAL A 103 -10.25 2.13 -15.69
C VAL A 103 -11.39 2.78 -16.47
N SER A 104 -12.61 2.74 -15.94
CA SER A 104 -13.76 3.48 -16.50
C SER A 104 -14.02 4.79 -15.76
N GLU A 105 -13.60 4.86 -14.50
CA GLU A 105 -13.55 6.04 -13.63
C GLU A 105 -12.19 6.02 -12.91
N PRO A 106 -11.67 7.16 -12.44
CA PRO A 106 -10.35 7.17 -11.82
C PRO A 106 -10.17 6.16 -10.70
N TYR A 107 -9.14 5.30 -10.80
CA TYR A 107 -8.91 4.23 -9.82
C TYR A 107 -8.63 4.81 -8.44
N ARG A 108 -9.24 4.19 -7.41
CA ARG A 108 -9.01 4.48 -5.99
C ARG A 108 -8.80 3.19 -5.21
N MET A 109 -7.74 3.11 -4.40
CA MET A 109 -7.40 1.89 -3.66
C MET A 109 -8.51 1.45 -2.70
N PHE A 110 -9.28 2.37 -2.11
CA PHE A 110 -10.38 2.02 -1.19
C PHE A 110 -11.54 1.26 -1.84
N THR A 111 -11.71 1.33 -3.17
CA THR A 111 -12.73 0.57 -3.90
C THR A 111 -12.24 -0.78 -4.40
N SER A 112 -10.93 -1.07 -4.23
CA SER A 112 -10.33 -2.32 -4.69
C SER A 112 -10.77 -3.51 -3.83
N ARG A 113 -11.19 -4.61 -4.48
CA ARG A 113 -11.51 -5.87 -3.80
C ARG A 113 -10.23 -6.67 -3.59
N ALA A 114 -9.55 -6.43 -2.48
CA ALA A 114 -8.46 -7.29 -2.02
C ALA A 114 -9.02 -8.53 -1.32
N GLU A 115 -8.93 -9.68 -1.98
CA GLU A 115 -9.35 -10.98 -1.43
C GLU A 115 -8.57 -11.32 -0.14
N TYR A 116 -7.32 -10.85 -0.05
CA TYR A 116 -6.40 -11.10 1.06
C TYR A 116 -6.35 -9.96 2.10
N ARG A 117 -7.42 -9.16 2.23
CA ARG A 117 -7.46 -7.96 3.11
C ARG A 117 -7.04 -8.21 4.58
N LEU A 118 -7.24 -9.41 5.11
CA LEU A 118 -6.84 -9.75 6.48
C LEU A 118 -5.31 -9.89 6.62
N GLN A 119 -4.63 -10.28 5.55
CA GLN A 119 -3.17 -10.40 5.50
C GLN A 119 -2.53 -9.10 5.05
N LEU A 120 -3.16 -8.38 4.12
CA LEU A 120 -2.67 -7.11 3.57
C LEU A 120 -3.01 -5.95 4.49
N ARG A 121 -2.26 -5.80 5.58
CA ARG A 121 -2.50 -4.74 6.56
C ARG A 121 -1.35 -3.74 6.60
N GLU A 122 -1.63 -2.56 7.09
CA GLU A 122 -0.64 -1.50 7.26
C GLU A 122 0.43 -1.87 8.31
N ASP A 123 0.03 -2.53 9.40
CA ASP A 123 0.90 -2.90 10.53
C ASP A 123 1.98 -3.93 10.18
N ASN A 124 1.76 -4.71 9.11
CA ASN A 124 2.62 -5.81 8.69
C ASN A 124 3.26 -5.63 7.30
N ALA A 125 3.13 -4.44 6.70
CA ALA A 125 3.68 -4.18 5.37
C ALA A 125 5.21 -4.37 5.31
N ASP A 126 5.91 -4.04 6.39
CA ASP A 126 7.33 -4.24 6.51
C ASP A 126 7.72 -5.73 6.55
N LEU A 127 6.96 -6.55 7.29
CA LEU A 127 7.11 -8.01 7.33
C LEU A 127 6.89 -8.66 5.95
N ARG A 128 6.01 -8.08 5.12
CA ARG A 128 5.72 -8.59 3.78
C ARG A 128 6.77 -8.17 2.74
N LEU A 129 7.26 -6.93 2.78
CA LEU A 129 7.98 -6.34 1.65
C LEU A 129 9.43 -5.92 1.93
N THR A 130 9.85 -5.75 3.19
CA THR A 130 11.20 -5.20 3.47
C THR A 130 12.32 -6.13 3.00
N GLU A 131 12.14 -7.44 3.16
CA GLU A 131 13.12 -8.43 2.72
C GLU A 131 13.27 -8.43 1.20
N THR A 132 12.15 -8.43 0.46
CA THR A 132 12.17 -8.28 -0.99
C THR A 132 12.78 -6.94 -1.40
N GLY A 133 12.41 -5.84 -0.74
CA GLY A 133 13.01 -4.52 -0.98
C GLY A 133 14.52 -4.51 -0.77
N ARG A 134 15.04 -5.25 0.21
CA ARG A 134 16.48 -5.41 0.44
C ARG A 134 17.15 -6.19 -0.70
N GLN A 135 16.55 -7.30 -1.13
CA GLN A 135 17.04 -8.09 -2.28
C GLN A 135 17.04 -7.27 -3.59
N LEU A 136 16.10 -6.33 -3.73
CA LEU A 136 15.98 -5.42 -4.87
C LEU A 136 16.90 -4.18 -4.77
N GLY A 137 17.60 -3.99 -3.64
CA GLY A 137 18.48 -2.84 -3.43
C GLY A 137 17.77 -1.53 -3.09
N LEU A 138 16.50 -1.58 -2.67
CA LEU A 138 15.69 -0.42 -2.29
C LEU A 138 15.74 -0.10 -0.79
N VAL A 139 16.19 -1.06 0.03
CA VAL A 139 16.25 -0.93 1.49
C VAL A 139 17.68 -0.72 1.94
N ASP A 140 17.93 0.44 2.54
CA ASP A 140 19.21 0.79 3.15
C ASP A 140 19.54 -0.08 4.38
N GLU A 141 20.79 0.00 4.82
CA GLU A 141 21.30 -0.77 5.94
C GLU A 141 20.60 -0.44 7.27
N HIS A 142 20.33 0.84 7.53
CA HIS A 142 19.72 1.28 8.77
C HIS A 142 18.28 0.74 8.92
N ARG A 143 17.48 0.81 7.85
CA ARG A 143 16.15 0.23 7.79
C ARG A 143 16.20 -1.30 7.90
N TRP A 144 17.16 -1.94 7.26
CA TRP A 144 17.35 -3.39 7.34
C TRP A 144 17.65 -3.87 8.76
N GLN A 145 18.52 -3.17 9.49
CA GLN A 145 18.85 -3.48 10.88
C GLN A 145 17.62 -3.32 11.79
N ARG A 146 16.89 -2.20 11.66
CA ARG A 146 15.65 -1.98 12.43
C ARG A 146 14.61 -3.07 12.18
N PHE A 147 14.42 -3.46 10.92
CA PHE A 147 13.53 -4.54 10.53
C PHE A 147 13.97 -5.89 11.12
N SER A 148 15.26 -6.20 11.03
CA SER A 148 15.82 -7.45 11.56
C SER A 148 15.64 -7.57 13.07
N HIS A 149 15.89 -6.49 13.82
CA HIS A 149 15.62 -6.45 15.26
C HIS A 149 14.14 -6.63 15.59
N LYS A 150 13.23 -5.93 14.89
CA LYS A 150 11.77 -6.12 15.06
C LYS A 150 11.38 -7.58 14.82
N ARG A 151 11.86 -8.18 13.72
CA ARG A 151 11.54 -9.57 13.35
C ARG A 151 12.05 -10.57 14.39
N MET A 152 13.28 -10.39 14.87
CA MET A 152 13.84 -11.23 15.93
C MET A 152 13.03 -11.10 17.23
N ALA A 153 12.74 -9.88 17.68
CA ALA A 153 11.95 -9.64 18.88
C ALA A 153 10.56 -10.29 18.80
N LEU A 154 9.87 -10.17 17.66
CA LEU A 154 8.58 -10.83 17.43
C LEU A 154 8.68 -12.35 17.52
N THR A 155 9.70 -12.96 16.89
CA THR A 155 9.90 -14.40 16.93
C THR A 155 10.20 -14.90 18.34
N CYS A 156 11.11 -14.23 19.06
CA CYS A 156 11.47 -14.57 20.43
C CYS A 156 10.27 -14.43 21.38
N GLU A 157 9.53 -13.33 21.30
CA GLU A 157 8.35 -13.12 22.16
C GLU A 157 7.23 -14.10 21.83
N ARG A 158 7.01 -14.42 20.55
CA ARG A 158 6.01 -15.43 20.17
C ARG A 158 6.36 -16.80 20.72
N GLN A 159 7.63 -17.18 20.66
CA GLN A 159 8.10 -18.45 21.25
C GLN A 159 7.96 -18.43 22.77
N ARG A 160 8.39 -17.35 23.44
CA ARG A 160 8.26 -17.21 24.89
C ARG A 160 6.81 -17.33 25.35
N LEU A 161 5.88 -16.67 24.67
CA LEU A 161 4.45 -16.75 24.98
C LEU A 161 3.87 -18.14 24.70
N HIS A 162 4.30 -18.81 23.63
CA HIS A 162 3.91 -20.18 23.33
C HIS A 162 4.37 -21.17 24.41
N ASP A 163 5.58 -20.99 24.93
CA ASP A 163 6.15 -21.90 25.93
C ASP A 163 5.71 -21.56 27.37
N SER A 164 5.09 -20.39 27.57
CA SER A 164 4.59 -19.93 28.86
C SER A 164 3.13 -20.33 29.05
N TRP A 165 2.90 -21.38 29.85
CA TRP A 165 1.56 -21.86 30.17
C TRP A 165 1.17 -21.50 31.60
N VAL A 166 -0.01 -20.91 31.76
CA VAL A 166 -0.65 -20.74 33.07
C VAL A 166 -1.71 -21.80 33.22
N ARG A 167 -1.52 -22.72 34.18
CA ARG A 167 -2.51 -23.76 34.46
C ARG A 167 -3.67 -23.19 35.26
N PRO A 168 -4.92 -23.58 34.97
CA PRO A 168 -6.07 -23.27 35.81
C PRO A 168 -5.82 -23.68 37.27
N ASN A 169 -6.39 -22.94 38.23
CA ASN A 169 -6.28 -23.20 39.67
C ASN A 169 -4.86 -23.09 40.26
N THR A 170 -3.96 -22.32 39.63
CA THR A 170 -2.64 -21.99 40.19
C THR A 170 -2.62 -20.56 40.75
N PRO A 171 -1.71 -20.24 41.69
CA PRO A 171 -1.54 -18.85 42.17
C PRO A 171 -1.23 -17.85 41.04
N ALA A 172 -0.60 -18.32 39.95
CA ALA A 172 -0.34 -17.55 38.75
C ALA A 172 -1.65 -17.25 37.99
N ALA A 173 -2.58 -18.21 37.89
CA ALA A 173 -3.91 -17.97 37.32
C ALA A 173 -4.70 -16.94 38.13
N CYS A 174 -4.77 -17.09 39.47
CA CYS A 174 -5.45 -16.12 40.33
C CYS A 174 -4.84 -14.71 40.30
N SER A 175 -3.57 -14.58 39.89
CA SER A 175 -2.91 -13.29 39.69
C SER A 175 -3.20 -12.71 38.31
N ALA A 176 -3.26 -13.55 37.27
CA ALA A 176 -3.63 -13.17 35.92
C ALA A 176 -5.09 -12.70 35.84
N GLU A 177 -6.03 -13.43 36.46
CA GLU A 177 -7.46 -13.09 36.54
C GLU A 177 -7.68 -11.68 37.16
N ARG A 178 -6.90 -11.36 38.20
CA ARG A 178 -6.98 -10.06 38.88
C ARG A 178 -6.54 -8.88 38.00
N ILE A 179 -5.65 -9.13 37.05
CA ILE A 179 -5.11 -8.10 36.14
C ILE A 179 -5.95 -8.00 34.87
N LEU A 180 -6.43 -9.14 34.34
CA LEU A 180 -7.11 -9.23 33.05
C LEU A 180 -8.63 -9.05 33.13
N GLY A 181 -9.21 -9.11 34.33
CA GLY A 181 -10.62 -8.73 34.58
C GLY A 181 -11.66 -9.77 34.16
N GLN A 182 -11.24 -10.95 33.70
CA GLN A 182 -12.10 -12.12 33.43
C GLN A 182 -11.34 -13.43 33.73
N PRO A 183 -12.04 -14.54 34.04
CA PRO A 183 -11.45 -15.88 34.14
C PRO A 183 -10.78 -16.34 32.84
#